data_AF-A0A1J3K415-F1
#
_entry.id   AF-A0A1J3K415-F1
#
_cell.length_a   1.000
_cell.length_b   1.000
_cell.length_c   1.000
_cell.angle_alpha   90.00
_cell.angle_beta   90.00
_cell.angle_gamma   90.00
#
_symmetry.space_group_name_H-M   'P 1'
#
loop_
_entity.id
_entity.type
_entity.pdbx_description
1 polymer ?
#
loop_
_entity_poly.entity_id
_entity_poly.type
_entity_poly.pdbx_seq_one_letter_code
_entity_poly.pdbx_strand_id
1 'polypeptide(L)'
;NFGQSSGDDVALEIRFRAVIPNLLNTYLVPSLGKGREVTAVMKLVGHTARNIPGVFYHGNPAAIFPVIGRIIPFFAEPEFVPGHGVLLETVGSLLMLLRSNSRKAYRMFFHDALQAIE
;
A
#
# COMPACT_ATOMS: atom_id res chain seq x y z
N ASN A 1 33.79 8.88 -0.55
CA ASN A 1 32.41 9.41 -0.36
C ASN A 1 31.39 8.31 -0.21
N PHE A 2 31.39 7.53 0.88
CA PHE A 2 30.41 6.44 1.11
C PHE A 2 29.59 6.61 2.40
N GLY A 3 29.39 7.86 2.86
CA GLY A 3 28.76 8.14 4.17
C GLY A 3 27.43 8.89 4.15
N GLN A 4 26.85 9.21 2.99
CA GLN A 4 25.64 10.05 2.90
C GLN A 4 24.36 9.32 2.49
N SER A 5 24.43 8.20 1.75
CA SER A 5 23.22 7.58 1.19
C SER A 5 22.27 7.02 2.26
N SER A 6 22.80 6.43 3.33
CA SER A 6 21.95 5.83 4.38
C SER A 6 21.18 6.86 5.20
N GLY A 7 21.75 8.05 5.42
CA GLY A 7 21.08 9.13 6.14
C GLY A 7 19.95 9.75 5.34
N ASP A 8 20.18 9.95 4.04
CA ASP A 8 19.19 10.53 3.13
C ASP A 8 18.03 9.57 2.88
N ASP A 9 18.29 8.26 2.74
CA ASP A 9 17.27 7.23 2.59
C ASP A 9 16.37 7.12 3.82
N VAL A 10 16.95 7.17 5.03
CA VAL A 10 16.19 7.16 6.29
C VAL A 10 15.36 8.44 6.44
N ALA A 11 15.93 9.60 6.11
CA ALA A 11 15.19 10.86 6.14
C ALA A 11 14.04 10.87 5.12
N LEU A 12 14.25 10.28 3.94
CA LEU A 12 13.20 10.11 2.92
C LEU A 12 12.10 9.20 3.44
N GLU A 13 12.44 8.05 4.00
CA GLU A 13 11.48 7.10 4.59
C GLU A 13 10.63 7.77 5.69
N ILE A 14 11.23 8.55 6.58
CA ILE A 14 10.51 9.32 7.62
C ILE A 14 9.52 10.30 7.00
N ARG A 15 9.93 11.04 5.96
CA ARG A 15 9.05 12.00 5.26
C ARG A 15 7.87 11.28 4.61
N PHE A 16 8.11 10.17 3.92
CA PHE A 16 7.05 9.38 3.30
C PHE A 16 6.09 8.80 4.34
N ARG A 17 6.60 8.31 5.48
CA ARG A 17 5.76 7.81 6.59
C ARG A 17 4.84 8.88 7.15
N ALA A 18 5.27 10.14 7.18
CA ALA A 18 4.44 11.25 7.63
C ALA A 18 3.33 11.63 6.62
N VAL A 19 3.60 11.48 5.31
CA VAL A 19 2.70 11.99 4.25
C VAL A 19 1.73 10.92 3.72
N ILE A 20 2.18 9.68 3.54
CA ILE A 20 1.39 8.59 2.95
C ILE A 20 0.04 8.40 3.66
N PRO A 21 -0.04 8.33 5.01
CA PRO A 21 -1.32 8.14 5.70
C PRO A 21 -2.36 9.21 5.36
N ASN A 22 -1.93 10.46 5.20
CA ASN A 22 -2.80 11.58 4.84
C ASN A 22 -3.29 11.47 3.40
N LEU A 23 -2.43 11.06 2.46
CA LEU A 23 -2.84 10.79 1.07
C LEU A 23 -3.86 9.66 1.02
N LEU A 24 -3.64 8.57 1.74
CA LEU A 24 -4.57 7.45 1.80
C LEU A 24 -5.92 7.89 2.40
N ASN A 25 -5.92 8.65 3.49
CA ASN A 25 -7.15 9.16 4.11
C ASN A 25 -7.93 10.12 3.20
N THR A 26 -7.23 10.91 2.39
CA THR A 26 -7.84 11.97 1.57
C THR A 26 -8.38 11.45 0.24
N TYR A 27 -7.69 10.47 -0.35
CA TYR A 27 -7.95 10.03 -1.71
C TYR A 27 -8.49 8.60 -1.79
N LEU A 28 -8.04 7.66 -0.95
CA LEU A 28 -8.57 6.30 -0.95
C LEU A 28 -9.86 6.20 -0.13
N VAL A 29 -10.85 6.97 -0.56
CA VAL A 29 -12.22 6.92 -0.07
C VAL A 29 -13.09 6.52 -1.25
N PRO A 30 -13.68 5.32 -1.21
CA PRO A 30 -14.64 4.86 -2.22
C PRO A 30 -15.77 5.88 -2.41
N SER A 31 -16.42 5.91 -3.57
CA SER A 31 -17.52 6.82 -3.95
C SER A 31 -17.21 8.32 -4.14
N LEU A 32 -15.99 8.82 -3.87
CA LEU A 32 -15.68 10.26 -3.98
C LEU A 32 -15.31 10.77 -5.39
N GLY A 33 -15.45 9.97 -6.45
CA GLY A 33 -15.31 10.43 -7.86
C GLY A 33 -13.92 10.91 -8.29
N LYS A 34 -12.87 10.68 -7.50
CA LYS A 34 -11.49 11.16 -7.75
C LYS A 34 -10.63 10.13 -8.48
N GLY A 35 -11.12 9.61 -9.62
CA GLY A 35 -10.49 8.50 -10.35
C GLY A 35 -9.00 8.69 -10.65
N ARG A 36 -8.62 9.90 -11.08
CA ARG A 36 -7.23 10.23 -11.45
C ARG A 36 -6.32 10.32 -10.23
N GLU A 37 -6.76 10.99 -9.18
CA GLU A 37 -6.01 11.17 -7.94
C GLU A 37 -5.84 9.85 -7.20
N VAL A 38 -6.90 9.03 -7.13
CA VAL A 38 -6.83 7.68 -6.58
C VAL A 38 -5.79 6.85 -7.34
N THR A 39 -5.84 6.87 -8.68
CA THR A 39 -4.85 6.16 -9.51
C THR A 39 -3.43 6.65 -9.24
N ALA A 40 -3.23 7.97 -9.10
CA ALA A 40 -1.92 8.55 -8.80
C ALA A 40 -1.41 8.12 -7.42
N VAL A 41 -2.26 8.14 -6.39
CA VAL A 41 -1.92 7.68 -5.05
C VAL A 41 -1.63 6.18 -5.03
N MET A 42 -2.38 5.36 -5.76
CA MET A 42 -2.09 3.93 -5.88
C MET A 42 -0.75 3.65 -6.54
N LYS A 43 -0.45 4.33 -7.66
CA LYS A 43 0.87 4.24 -8.30
C LYS A 43 2.00 4.67 -7.36
N LEU A 44 1.79 5.74 -6.57
CA LEU A 44 2.73 6.18 -5.55
C LEU A 44 2.94 5.10 -4.49
N VAL A 45 1.88 4.53 -3.93
CA VAL A 45 1.94 3.44 -2.93
C VAL A 45 2.69 2.24 -3.48
N GLY A 46 2.37 1.78 -4.70
CA GLY A 46 3.04 0.66 -5.34
C GLY A 46 4.53 0.94 -5.57
N HIS A 47 4.87 2.15 -6.03
CA HIS A 47 6.26 2.57 -6.20
C HIS A 47 7.01 2.64 -4.87
N THR A 48 6.41 3.23 -3.82
CA THR A 48 7.00 3.33 -2.49
C THR A 48 7.19 1.94 -1.87
N ALA A 49 6.24 1.01 -2.04
CA ALA A 49 6.37 -0.35 -1.54
C ALA A 49 7.56 -1.08 -2.18
N ARG A 50 7.78 -0.89 -3.49
CA ARG A 50 8.88 -1.54 -4.22
C ARG A 50 10.26 -0.94 -3.92
N ASN A 51 10.34 0.38 -3.75
CA ASN A 51 11.64 1.08 -3.70
C ASN A 51 12.03 1.55 -2.29
N ILE A 52 11.05 1.79 -1.41
CA ILE A 52 11.26 2.27 -0.04
C ILE A 52 10.40 1.44 0.92
N PRO A 53 10.63 0.12 1.00
CA PRO A 53 9.75 -0.81 1.70
C PRO A 53 9.56 -0.44 3.18
N GLY A 54 10.57 0.17 3.80
CA GLY A 54 10.53 0.62 5.19
C GLY A 54 9.40 1.60 5.50
N VAL A 55 8.88 2.32 4.50
CA VAL A 55 7.72 3.21 4.69
C VAL A 55 6.48 2.45 5.20
N PHE A 56 6.25 1.25 4.69
CA PHE A 56 5.13 0.41 5.11
C PHE A 56 5.58 -0.67 6.11
N TYR A 57 6.74 -1.25 5.85
CA TYR A 57 7.32 -2.35 6.59
C TYR A 57 8.26 -1.80 7.68
N HIS A 58 7.71 -1.49 8.85
CA HIS A 58 8.51 -1.06 10.02
C HIS A 58 9.07 -2.27 10.79
N GLY A 59 9.64 -3.25 10.09
CA GLY A 59 10.02 -4.54 10.68
C GLY A 59 8.84 -5.45 11.05
N ASN A 60 7.60 -4.97 10.86
CA ASN A 60 6.38 -5.76 11.01
C ASN A 60 5.73 -5.98 9.63
N PRO A 61 5.76 -7.20 9.08
CA PRO A 61 5.11 -7.54 7.81
C PRO A 61 3.61 -7.23 7.79
N ALA A 62 2.92 -7.32 8.93
CA ALA A 62 1.48 -7.09 9.01
C ALA A 62 1.07 -5.62 8.86
N ALA A 63 2.02 -4.68 8.95
CA ALA A 63 1.74 -3.25 8.85
C ALA A 63 1.20 -2.81 7.48
N ILE A 64 1.30 -3.66 6.45
CA ILE A 64 0.72 -3.39 5.12
C ILE A 64 -0.79 -3.64 5.05
N PHE A 65 -1.38 -4.42 5.97
CA PHE A 65 -2.79 -4.84 5.84
C PHE A 65 -3.79 -3.69 5.90
N PRO A 66 -3.63 -2.69 6.78
CA PRO A 66 -4.51 -1.51 6.76
C PRO A 66 -4.48 -0.75 5.42
N VAL A 67 -3.34 -0.79 4.71
CA VAL A 67 -3.22 -0.17 3.38
C VAL A 67 -3.95 -1.00 2.33
N ILE A 68 -3.75 -2.33 2.34
CA ILE A 68 -4.45 -3.23 1.41
C ILE A 68 -5.96 -3.18 1.62
N GLY A 69 -6.43 -3.18 2.88
CA GLY A 69 -7.86 -3.08 3.22
C GLY A 69 -8.53 -1.82 2.67
N ARG A 70 -7.80 -0.72 2.47
CA ARG A 70 -8.32 0.49 1.82
C ARG A 70 -8.38 0.41 0.29
N ILE A 71 -7.60 -0.50 -0.31
CA ILE A 71 -7.58 -0.71 -1.77
C ILE A 71 -8.68 -1.69 -2.18
N ILE A 72 -8.96 -2.71 -1.36
CA ILE A 72 -9.94 -3.76 -1.69
C ILE A 72 -11.32 -3.23 -2.13
N PRO A 73 -11.93 -2.24 -1.44
CA PRO A 73 -13.24 -1.71 -1.85
C PRO A 73 -13.29 -1.16 -3.28
N PHE A 74 -12.17 -0.68 -3.82
CA PHE A 74 -12.11 -0.14 -5.19
C PHE A 74 -12.30 -1.22 -6.28
N PHE A 75 -12.17 -2.52 -5.95
CA PHE A 75 -12.51 -3.59 -6.89
C PHE A 75 -14.03 -3.74 -7.11
N ALA A 76 -14.84 -3.25 -6.18
CA ALA A 76 -16.29 -3.27 -6.29
C ALA A 76 -16.86 -1.98 -6.94
N GLU A 77 -16.02 -0.97 -7.17
CA GLU A 77 -16.42 0.32 -7.75
C GLU A 77 -16.48 0.24 -9.29
N PRO A 78 -17.66 0.37 -9.93
CA PRO A 78 -17.78 0.22 -11.38
C PRO A 78 -16.93 1.21 -12.18
N GLU A 79 -16.75 2.43 -11.66
CA GLU A 79 -15.94 3.48 -12.28
C GLU A 79 -14.44 3.13 -12.31
N PHE A 80 -14.00 2.22 -11.44
CA PHE A 80 -12.60 1.81 -11.31
C PHE A 80 -12.24 0.54 -12.07
N VAL A 81 -13.19 -0.12 -12.74
CA VAL A 81 -12.92 -1.31 -13.56
C VAL A 81 -11.74 -1.12 -14.54
N PRO A 82 -11.63 0.00 -15.28
CA PRO A 82 -10.46 0.24 -16.15
C PRO A 82 -9.13 0.35 -15.38
N GLY A 83 -9.18 0.69 -14.09
CA GLY A 83 -8.04 0.85 -13.19
C GLY A 83 -7.65 -0.41 -12.42
N HIS A 84 -8.37 -1.53 -12.56
CA HIS A 84 -8.09 -2.76 -11.81
C HIS A 84 -6.65 -3.27 -11.97
N GLY A 85 -6.02 -3.05 -13.11
CA GLY A 85 -4.60 -3.38 -13.30
C GLY A 85 -3.69 -2.67 -12.28
N VAL A 86 -3.94 -1.37 -12.03
CA VAL A 86 -3.19 -0.59 -11.05
C VAL A 86 -3.48 -1.05 -9.63
N LEU A 87 -4.74 -1.42 -9.32
CA LEU A 87 -5.12 -1.98 -8.02
C LEU A 87 -4.33 -3.26 -7.73
N LEU A 88 -4.34 -4.21 -8.67
CA LEU A 88 -3.65 -5.49 -8.55
C LEU A 88 -2.13 -5.31 -8.43
N GLU A 89 -1.54 -4.44 -9.25
CA GLU A 89 -0.11 -4.14 -9.18
C GLU A 89 0.28 -3.54 -7.82
N THR A 90 -0.56 -2.65 -7.28
CA THR A 90 -0.33 -2.00 -5.98
C THR A 90 -0.43 -3.01 -4.83
N VAL A 91 -1.49 -3.82 -4.82
CA VAL A 91 -1.66 -4.90 -3.83
C VAL A 91 -0.52 -5.90 -3.91
N GLY A 92 -0.15 -6.32 -5.13
CA GLY A 92 1.00 -7.21 -5.34
C GLY A 92 2.31 -6.63 -4.81
N SER A 93 2.55 -5.32 -5.05
CA SER A 93 3.72 -4.62 -4.52
C SER A 93 3.79 -4.62 -3.00
N LEU A 94 2.64 -4.41 -2.33
CA LEU A 94 2.54 -4.49 -0.87
C LEU A 94 2.75 -5.93 -0.37
N LEU A 95 2.11 -6.91 -1.00
CA LEU A 95 2.23 -8.33 -0.62
C LEU A 95 3.66 -8.87 -0.81
N MET A 96 4.45 -8.32 -1.75
CA MET A 96 5.87 -8.66 -1.86
C MET A 96 6.68 -8.34 -0.60
N LEU A 97 6.20 -7.42 0.25
CA LEU A 97 6.82 -7.12 1.55
C LEU A 97 6.59 -8.24 2.59
N LEU A 98 5.65 -9.16 2.34
CA LEU A 98 5.44 -10.36 3.16
C LEU A 98 6.46 -11.47 2.87
N ARG A 99 7.40 -11.27 1.93
CA ARG A 99 8.46 -12.25 1.61
C ARG A 99 9.40 -12.57 2.77
N SER A 100 9.20 -12.00 3.96
CA SER A 100 9.88 -12.34 5.20
C SER A 100 9.51 -13.71 5.80
N ASN A 101 8.86 -14.62 5.06
CA ASN A 101 8.41 -15.95 5.51
C ASN A 101 7.49 -15.92 6.76
N SER A 102 6.82 -14.80 7.01
CA SER A 102 5.94 -14.63 8.17
C SER A 102 4.59 -15.33 7.93
N ARG A 103 4.50 -16.62 8.29
CA ARG A 103 3.25 -17.41 8.21
C ARG A 103 2.07 -16.72 8.89
N LYS A 104 2.32 -15.99 10.00
CA LYS A 104 1.31 -15.23 10.72
C LYS A 104 0.69 -14.13 9.85
N ALA A 105 1.50 -13.41 9.09
CA ALA A 105 1.03 -12.34 8.22
C ALA A 105 0.14 -12.91 7.10
N TYR A 106 0.55 -13.97 6.42
CA TYR A 106 -0.30 -14.62 5.40
C TYR A 106 -1.64 -15.10 5.98
N ARG A 107 -1.65 -15.69 7.17
CA ARG A 107 -2.90 -16.10 7.84
C ARG A 107 -3.83 -14.93 8.10
N MET A 108 -3.32 -13.81 8.63
CA MET A 108 -4.14 -12.61 8.86
C MET A 108 -4.69 -12.07 7.54
N PHE A 109 -3.85 -11.96 6.50
CA PHE A 109 -4.30 -11.51 5.18
C PHE A 109 -5.48 -12.31 4.63
N PHE A 110 -5.36 -13.64 4.59
CA PHE A 110 -6.43 -14.49 4.05
C PHE A 110 -7.67 -14.50 4.92
N HIS A 111 -7.53 -14.42 6.25
CA HIS A 111 -8.65 -14.32 7.16
C HIS A 111 -9.43 -13.01 6.96
N ASP A 112 -8.73 -11.88 6.93
CA ASP A 112 -9.33 -10.55 6.74
C ASP A 112 -9.96 -10.43 5.34
N ALA A 113 -9.32 -11.01 4.31
CA ALA A 113 -9.88 -11.07 2.97
C ALA A 113 -11.14 -11.94 2.89
N LEU A 114 -11.18 -13.06 3.61
CA LEU A 114 -12.37 -13.93 3.68
C LEU A 114 -13.54 -13.20 4.33
N GLN A 115 -13.30 -12.52 5.46
CA GLN A 115 -14.31 -11.73 6.16
C GLN A 115 -14.84 -10.55 5.34
N ALA A 116 -14.06 -10.04 4.37
CA ALA A 116 -14.50 -8.96 3.50
C ALA A 116 -15.40 -9.44 2.34
N ILE A 117 -15.44 -10.76 2.07
CA ILE A 117 -16.25 -11.37 1.01
C ILE A 117 -17.58 -11.91 1.55
N GLU A 118 -17.65 -12.28 2.84
CA GLU A 118 -18.88 -12.68 3.56
C GLU A 118 -19.78 -11.49 3.91
#